data_AF-A0ABD5VLB0-F1
#
_entry.id   AF-A0ABD5VLB0-F1
#
_cell.length_a   1.000
_cell.length_b   1.000
_cell.length_c   1.000
_cell.angle_alpha   90.00
_cell.angle_beta   90.00
_cell.angle_gamma   90.00
#
_symmetry.space_group_name_H-M   'P 1'
#
loop_
_entity.id
_entity.type
_entity.pdbx_description
1 polymer ?
#
loop_
_entity_poly.entity_id
_entity_poly.type
_entity_poly.pdbx_seq_one_letter_code
_entity_poly.pdbx_strand_id
1 'polypeptide(L)'
;MVRAFPALIVGVVLFGSLVASATPAPPQPGTENNGLTTNETATLWSHDTDQYVNESTYQDSFDQERGLMAELANGTDITFKRPPTTAATWTKHDFRDLEPGDQDASVHPPSAETTDGVLIADAHATIFSVHPSTRGHLTTDETPLYVAPEGQLRGLIDYRVRTPNQTGQRVLDHRVEATRLKQDGSVIARAHDTQTPVLDYHLENSQKTTLTLEADIHVKVNGPTGTKNRTTETLTVTDSIDVEVYDLTATSNYAQYPNGDHGIAVFQSRPWQGFTLNDEDKVRGVWRFYTARDTQWDTLIRESRDGETAVGSDALPVYVHAYPSRIGPRAEPVREGPEILTVWGQRHSSPNKTLGENVHVDVIDQDYQSSFGIAVRNDDLDPEALTVTGIVRGVNATLTEPETETTRQLRPSNLTVTVINSTPSQARLRIHLRDATTGEPITLSESELRNKSPRTPRTATFRSVASASKPM
;
A
#
# COMPACT_ATOMS: atom_id res chain seq x y z
N MET A 1 47.88 1.52 -50.93
CA MET A 1 48.09 2.20 -49.63
C MET A 1 47.09 3.33 -49.51
N VAL A 2 46.51 3.43 -48.32
CA VAL A 2 45.24 4.05 -47.93
C VAL A 2 45.05 5.49 -48.41
N ARG A 3 43.88 5.79 -48.99
CA ARG A 3 43.32 7.15 -49.14
C ARG A 3 42.16 7.28 -48.16
N ALA A 4 42.27 8.24 -47.25
CA ALA A 4 41.22 8.60 -46.30
C ALA A 4 40.09 9.37 -47.01
N PHE A 5 38.85 8.97 -46.76
CA PHE A 5 37.65 9.76 -47.04
C PHE A 5 37.19 10.40 -45.73
N PRO A 6 36.84 11.70 -45.68
CA PRO A 6 36.22 12.30 -44.51
C PRO A 6 34.75 11.86 -44.44
N ALA A 7 34.36 11.29 -43.31
CA ALA A 7 32.98 11.00 -42.97
C ALA A 7 32.25 12.30 -42.62
N LEU A 8 31.19 12.59 -43.36
CA LEU A 8 30.24 13.67 -43.09
C LEU A 8 29.30 13.19 -41.97
N ILE A 9 29.52 13.64 -40.75
CA ILE A 9 28.56 13.46 -39.64
C ILE A 9 27.45 14.50 -39.84
N VAL A 10 26.29 14.05 -40.30
CA VAL A 10 25.07 14.85 -40.28
C VAL A 10 24.53 14.80 -38.86
N GLY A 11 24.74 15.87 -38.10
CA GLY A 11 24.12 16.06 -36.79
C GLY A 11 22.62 16.27 -36.97
N VAL A 12 21.82 15.30 -36.54
CA VAL A 12 20.37 15.47 -36.34
C VAL A 12 20.19 16.35 -35.12
N VAL A 13 19.77 17.59 -35.34
CA VAL A 13 19.32 18.49 -34.27
C VAL A 13 17.87 18.11 -33.95
N LEU A 14 17.67 17.35 -32.88
CA LEU A 14 16.36 17.16 -32.26
C LEU A 14 15.92 18.49 -31.65
N PHE A 15 15.09 19.24 -32.36
CA PHE A 15 14.31 20.34 -31.77
C PHE A 15 13.16 19.73 -30.98
N GLY A 16 13.44 19.29 -29.75
CA GLY A 16 12.40 19.03 -28.75
C GLY A 16 11.90 20.36 -28.21
N SER A 17 10.74 20.81 -28.66
CA SER A 17 10.01 21.90 -28.00
C SER A 17 9.60 21.43 -26.61
N LEU A 18 10.32 21.89 -25.58
CA LEU A 18 9.90 21.81 -24.18
C LEU A 18 8.65 22.69 -24.01
N VAL A 19 7.48 22.10 -24.22
CA VAL A 19 6.24 22.64 -23.67
C VAL A 19 6.31 22.35 -22.18
N ALA A 20 6.33 23.38 -21.35
CA ALA A 20 6.16 23.22 -19.91
C ALA A 20 4.74 22.73 -19.67
N SER A 21 4.56 21.41 -19.59
CA SER A 21 3.30 20.79 -19.22
C SER A 21 3.01 21.17 -17.77
N ALA A 22 2.05 22.06 -17.54
CA ALA A 22 1.42 22.16 -16.24
C ALA A 22 0.77 20.79 -15.97
N THR A 23 1.14 20.12 -14.88
CA THR A 23 0.44 18.92 -14.43
C THR A 23 -1.05 19.27 -14.28
N PRO A 24 -1.97 18.61 -15.01
CA PRO A 24 -3.39 18.89 -14.84
C PRO A 24 -3.76 18.73 -13.37
N ALA A 25 -4.48 19.73 -12.84
CA ALA A 25 -4.98 19.66 -11.48
C ALA A 25 -6.00 18.53 -11.38
N PRO A 26 -6.05 17.80 -10.24
CA PRO A 26 -7.07 16.78 -10.05
C PRO A 26 -8.47 17.41 -10.16
N PRO A 27 -9.47 16.63 -10.59
CA PRO A 27 -10.84 17.12 -10.67
C PRO A 27 -11.36 17.51 -9.28
N GLN A 28 -12.28 18.46 -9.28
CA GLN A 28 -12.81 19.00 -8.05
C GLN A 28 -13.69 18.00 -7.31
N PRO A 29 -13.74 18.07 -5.97
CA PRO A 29 -14.65 17.24 -5.20
C PRO A 29 -16.12 17.41 -5.65
N GLY A 30 -16.73 16.32 -6.11
CA GLY A 30 -18.14 16.28 -6.48
C GLY A 30 -18.47 16.73 -7.92
N THR A 31 -17.47 17.01 -8.76
CA THR A 31 -17.72 17.28 -10.20
C THR A 31 -17.80 16.01 -11.04
N GLU A 32 -17.21 14.91 -10.55
CA GLU A 32 -17.18 13.62 -11.26
C GLU A 32 -18.25 12.63 -10.77
N ASN A 33 -18.76 11.82 -11.70
CA ASN A 33 -19.69 10.72 -11.40
C ASN A 33 -18.94 9.41 -11.08
N ASN A 34 -18.06 9.48 -10.09
CA ASN A 34 -17.09 8.43 -9.73
C ASN A 34 -17.61 7.44 -8.65
N GLY A 35 -18.86 7.58 -8.22
CA GLY A 35 -19.45 6.74 -7.17
C GLY A 35 -19.04 7.10 -5.74
N LEU A 36 -18.31 8.20 -5.53
CA LEU A 36 -17.94 8.76 -4.23
C LEU A 36 -18.77 9.99 -3.89
N THR A 37 -18.92 10.25 -2.59
CA THR A 37 -19.43 11.53 -2.12
C THR A 37 -18.40 12.65 -2.31
N THR A 38 -18.85 13.91 -2.25
CA THR A 38 -17.95 15.09 -2.27
C THR A 38 -16.87 14.99 -1.20
N ASN A 39 -17.23 14.58 0.02
CA ASN A 39 -16.27 14.45 1.12
C ASN A 39 -15.25 13.33 0.87
N GLU A 40 -15.65 12.20 0.28
CA GLU A 40 -14.73 11.12 -0.05
C GLU A 40 -13.78 11.51 -1.18
N THR A 41 -14.28 12.21 -2.21
CA THR A 41 -13.45 12.70 -3.32
C THR A 41 -12.37 13.66 -2.84
N ALA A 42 -12.69 14.52 -1.86
CA ALA A 42 -11.73 15.44 -1.27
C ALA A 42 -10.53 14.74 -0.59
N THR A 43 -10.60 13.44 -0.30
CA THR A 43 -9.53 12.73 0.41
C THR A 43 -8.50 12.04 -0.48
N LEU A 44 -8.62 12.15 -1.82
CA LEU A 44 -7.92 11.28 -2.76
C LEU A 44 -6.49 11.70 -3.14
N TRP A 45 -6.13 12.96 -2.97
CA TRP A 45 -5.13 13.60 -3.85
C TRP A 45 -3.76 13.90 -3.23
N SER A 46 -3.19 13.06 -2.38
CA SER A 46 -1.98 13.45 -1.62
C SER A 46 -0.69 13.76 -2.36
N HIS A 47 -0.65 13.60 -3.68
CA HIS A 47 0.49 14.02 -4.51
C HIS A 47 0.27 15.38 -5.20
N ASP A 48 -0.89 16.01 -5.01
CA ASP A 48 -1.16 17.34 -5.52
C ASP A 48 -0.43 18.43 -4.72
N THR A 49 -0.42 19.64 -5.25
CA THR A 49 0.22 20.76 -4.55
C THR A 49 -0.78 21.38 -3.58
N ASP A 50 -0.54 21.20 -2.29
CA ASP A 50 -1.29 21.84 -1.21
C ASP A 50 -1.09 23.37 -1.22
N GLN A 51 -1.93 24.08 -1.98
CA GLN A 51 -2.03 25.53 -1.92
C GLN A 51 -3.32 25.91 -1.22
N TYR A 52 -3.21 26.15 0.09
CA TYR A 52 -4.34 26.62 0.87
C TYR A 52 -4.82 27.97 0.35
N VAL A 53 -6.06 28.00 -0.14
CA VAL A 53 -6.79 29.21 -0.50
C VAL A 53 -7.90 29.45 0.52
N ASN A 54 -8.22 30.71 0.80
CA ASN A 54 -9.38 31.03 1.64
C ASN A 54 -10.69 30.84 0.86
N GLU A 55 -11.81 30.79 1.57
CA GLU A 55 -13.13 30.52 0.97
C GLU A 55 -13.51 31.53 -0.10
N SER A 56 -13.25 32.83 0.10
CA SER A 56 -13.53 33.85 -0.92
C SER A 56 -12.77 33.61 -2.22
N THR A 57 -11.48 33.27 -2.13
CA THR A 57 -10.64 32.97 -3.31
C THR A 57 -11.06 31.66 -3.98
N TYR A 58 -11.50 30.67 -3.20
CA TYR A 58 -12.05 29.42 -3.72
C TYR A 58 -13.35 29.66 -4.50
N GLN A 59 -14.30 30.40 -3.90
CA GLN A 59 -15.56 30.80 -4.55
C GLN A 59 -15.30 31.62 -5.81
N ASP A 60 -14.38 32.58 -5.77
CA ASP A 60 -14.00 33.37 -6.94
C ASP A 60 -13.42 32.52 -8.08
N SER A 61 -12.71 31.43 -7.75
CA SER A 61 -12.04 30.57 -8.74
C SER A 61 -12.97 29.52 -9.34
N PHE A 62 -13.96 29.05 -8.57
CA PHE A 62 -14.72 27.83 -8.90
C PHE A 62 -16.24 28.01 -8.85
N ASP A 63 -16.72 29.21 -8.48
CA ASP A 63 -18.14 29.58 -8.40
C ASP A 63 -18.98 28.64 -7.51
N GLN A 64 -18.34 28.07 -6.47
CA GLN A 64 -18.93 27.10 -5.55
C GLN A 64 -18.39 27.27 -4.14
N GLU A 65 -19.23 27.03 -3.13
CA GLU A 65 -18.78 26.86 -1.74
C GLU A 65 -18.27 25.44 -1.52
N ARG A 66 -17.19 25.27 -0.76
CA ARG A 66 -16.66 23.94 -0.40
C ARG A 66 -17.10 23.48 0.98
N GLY A 67 -17.21 22.17 1.16
CA GLY A 67 -17.43 21.55 2.46
C GLY A 67 -16.17 21.55 3.34
N LEU A 68 -16.36 21.41 4.65
CA LEU A 68 -15.26 21.42 5.64
C LEU A 68 -14.13 20.41 5.35
N MET A 69 -14.46 19.23 4.82
CA MET A 69 -13.44 18.23 4.46
C MET A 69 -12.62 18.66 3.23
N ALA A 70 -13.24 19.33 2.26
CA ALA A 70 -12.53 19.87 1.10
C ALA A 70 -11.69 21.09 1.47
N GLU A 71 -12.13 21.91 2.43
CA GLU A 71 -11.30 22.98 2.99
C GLU A 71 -10.07 22.43 3.70
N LEU A 72 -10.23 21.37 4.52
CA LEU A 72 -9.10 20.72 5.18
C LEU A 72 -8.14 20.09 4.17
N ALA A 73 -8.67 19.33 3.21
CA ALA A 73 -7.88 18.66 2.19
C ALA A 73 -7.13 19.62 1.25
N ASN A 74 -7.57 20.87 1.13
CA ASN A 74 -6.85 21.89 0.36
C ASN A 74 -5.59 22.42 1.06
N GLY A 75 -5.47 22.22 2.38
CA GLY A 75 -4.32 22.67 3.16
C GLY A 75 -3.40 21.54 3.64
N THR A 76 -3.85 20.29 3.62
CA THR A 76 -3.08 19.14 4.11
C THR A 76 -3.70 17.82 3.67
N ASP A 77 -2.86 16.79 3.60
CA ASP A 77 -3.30 15.43 3.34
C ASP A 77 -4.19 14.79 4.40
N ILE A 78 -5.21 14.07 3.90
CA ILE A 78 -6.12 13.30 4.73
C ILE A 78 -5.57 11.89 4.93
N THR A 79 -5.46 11.49 6.21
CA THR A 79 -4.92 10.18 6.57
C THR A 79 -5.95 9.29 7.24
N PHE A 80 -5.90 8.00 6.92
CA PHE A 80 -6.84 6.99 7.39
C PHE A 80 -6.21 6.05 8.40
N LYS A 81 -7.06 5.49 9.27
CA LYS A 81 -6.69 4.47 10.27
C LYS A 81 -6.69 3.04 9.71
N ARG A 82 -7.32 2.85 8.56
CA ARG A 82 -7.49 1.59 7.83
C ARG A 82 -7.38 1.87 6.34
N PRO A 83 -7.02 0.88 5.50
CA PRO A 83 -6.98 1.06 4.05
C PRO A 83 -8.37 1.50 3.53
N PRO A 84 -8.51 2.71 2.97
CA PRO A 84 -9.82 3.20 2.54
C PRO A 84 -10.27 2.48 1.26
N THR A 85 -11.59 2.49 1.00
CA THR A 85 -12.15 1.97 -0.26
C THR A 85 -12.11 2.98 -1.39
N THR A 86 -11.87 4.25 -1.08
CA THR A 86 -12.06 5.40 -1.98
C THR A 86 -11.20 5.29 -3.23
N ALA A 87 -9.93 4.89 -3.09
CA ALA A 87 -9.02 4.66 -4.21
C ALA A 87 -9.57 3.65 -5.23
N ALA A 88 -9.94 2.45 -4.78
CA ALA A 88 -10.46 1.41 -5.68
C ALA A 88 -11.83 1.78 -6.29
N THR A 89 -12.67 2.51 -5.56
CA THR A 89 -13.94 3.02 -6.07
C THR A 89 -13.70 4.06 -7.17
N TRP A 90 -12.86 5.08 -6.91
CA TRP A 90 -12.48 6.09 -7.89
C TRP A 90 -11.94 5.42 -9.17
N THR A 91 -10.85 4.67 -9.05
CA THR A 91 -10.15 4.04 -10.18
C THR A 91 -11.06 3.15 -11.02
N LYS A 92 -12.04 2.48 -10.40
CA LYS A 92 -13.02 1.64 -11.12
C LYS A 92 -13.97 2.46 -11.99
N HIS A 93 -14.40 3.62 -11.50
CA HIS A 93 -15.33 4.47 -12.23
C HIS A 93 -14.60 5.28 -13.31
N ASP A 94 -13.48 5.90 -12.95
CA ASP A 94 -12.63 6.69 -13.85
C ASP A 94 -12.12 5.89 -15.05
N PHE A 95 -11.83 4.60 -14.84
CA PHE A 95 -11.42 3.73 -15.94
C PHE A 95 -12.46 3.61 -17.07
N ARG A 96 -13.73 3.93 -16.80
CA ARG A 96 -14.79 3.92 -17.82
C ARG A 96 -14.76 5.17 -18.70
N ASP A 97 -14.14 6.23 -18.21
CA ASP A 97 -14.00 7.50 -18.90
C ASP A 97 -12.72 7.51 -19.77
N LEU A 98 -11.86 6.48 -19.63
CA LEU A 98 -10.71 6.27 -20.49
C LEU A 98 -11.14 5.84 -21.90
N GLU A 99 -10.98 6.75 -22.86
CA GLU A 99 -11.26 6.51 -24.27
C GLU A 99 -10.00 6.10 -25.03
N PRO A 100 -9.91 4.84 -25.53
CA PRO A 100 -8.87 4.48 -26.49
C PRO A 100 -9.06 5.24 -27.80
N GLY A 101 -8.00 5.33 -28.59
CA GLY A 101 -8.01 5.81 -29.96
C GLY A 101 -8.78 4.90 -30.92
N ASP A 102 -8.51 5.08 -32.20
CA ASP A 102 -9.18 4.41 -33.30
C ASP A 102 -8.18 3.91 -34.35
N GLN A 103 -8.66 3.51 -35.53
CA GLN A 103 -7.78 3.05 -36.60
C GLN A 103 -6.77 4.12 -37.09
N ASP A 104 -6.99 5.40 -36.82
CA ASP A 104 -6.19 6.51 -37.33
C ASP A 104 -5.32 7.17 -36.24
N ALA A 105 -5.64 6.97 -34.95
CA ALA A 105 -4.88 7.48 -33.82
C ALA A 105 -4.80 6.49 -32.65
N SER A 106 -3.68 6.49 -31.92
CA SER A 106 -3.54 5.79 -30.62
C SER A 106 -3.37 6.79 -29.48
N VAL A 107 -3.71 6.37 -28.27
CA VAL A 107 -3.65 7.15 -27.04
C VAL A 107 -2.93 6.33 -25.97
N HIS A 108 -1.90 6.88 -25.35
CA HIS A 108 -1.14 6.20 -24.31
C HIS A 108 -0.52 7.18 -23.30
N PRO A 109 -0.25 6.79 -22.05
CA PRO A 109 0.54 7.63 -21.15
C PRO A 109 1.99 7.77 -21.68
N PRO A 110 2.72 8.85 -21.35
CA PRO A 110 4.10 9.05 -21.76
C PRO A 110 5.08 7.94 -21.33
N SER A 111 4.72 7.17 -20.30
CA SER A 111 5.49 6.04 -19.79
C SER A 111 5.30 4.74 -20.59
N ALA A 112 4.33 4.68 -21.51
CA ALA A 112 4.04 3.46 -22.27
C ALA A 112 5.18 3.12 -23.24
N GLU A 113 5.56 1.84 -23.28
CA GLU A 113 6.46 1.30 -24.30
C GLU A 113 5.66 0.98 -25.56
N THR A 114 5.87 1.77 -26.63
CA THR A 114 5.21 1.58 -27.91
C THR A 114 6.05 0.72 -28.87
N THR A 115 5.39 -0.08 -29.68
CA THR A 115 6.01 -0.95 -30.70
C THR A 115 5.32 -0.78 -32.05
N ASP A 116 6.13 -0.78 -33.10
CA ASP A 116 5.66 -0.67 -34.47
C ASP A 116 5.78 -1.99 -35.24
N GLY A 117 4.77 -2.23 -36.08
CA GLY A 117 4.76 -3.25 -37.12
C GLY A 117 4.72 -2.64 -38.53
N VAL A 118 4.30 -3.43 -39.51
CA VAL A 118 4.16 -3.04 -40.91
C VAL A 118 2.84 -2.28 -41.16
N LEU A 119 1.75 -2.78 -40.59
CA LEU A 119 0.38 -2.28 -40.62
C LEU A 119 -0.07 -1.74 -39.26
N ILE A 120 0.55 -2.18 -38.17
CA ILE A 120 0.26 -1.74 -36.80
C ILE A 120 1.30 -0.72 -36.36
N ALA A 121 0.88 0.30 -35.63
CA ALA A 121 1.72 1.40 -35.21
C ALA A 121 1.38 1.89 -33.82
N ASP A 122 2.41 2.36 -33.12
CA ASP A 122 2.30 2.95 -31.78
C ASP A 122 1.53 2.04 -30.83
N ALA A 123 1.72 0.73 -31.03
CA ALA A 123 0.98 -0.28 -30.31
C ALA A 123 1.58 -0.48 -28.93
N HIS A 124 0.73 -0.55 -27.92
CA HIS A 124 1.16 -0.77 -26.56
C HIS A 124 0.11 -1.57 -25.79
N ALA A 125 0.56 -2.20 -24.72
CA ALA A 125 -0.29 -2.52 -23.58
C ALA A 125 0.22 -1.67 -22.43
N THR A 126 -0.67 -1.16 -21.58
CA THR A 126 -0.27 -0.44 -20.37
C THR A 126 -1.22 -0.79 -19.24
N ILE A 127 -0.65 -1.13 -18.09
CA ILE A 127 -1.40 -1.43 -16.87
C ILE A 127 -1.90 -0.11 -16.30
N PHE A 128 -3.22 0.02 -16.24
CA PHE A 128 -3.89 1.19 -15.65
C PHE A 128 -3.96 1.06 -14.12
N SER A 129 -4.38 -0.10 -13.62
CA SER A 129 -4.43 -0.33 -12.18
C SER A 129 -4.45 -1.80 -11.77
N VAL A 130 -4.03 -2.05 -10.53
CA VAL A 130 -4.20 -3.34 -9.84
C VAL A 130 -4.84 -3.08 -8.48
N HIS A 131 -6.01 -3.66 -8.21
CA HIS A 131 -6.73 -3.47 -6.94
C HIS A 131 -7.42 -4.76 -6.46
N PRO A 132 -7.61 -4.94 -5.13
CA PRO A 132 -7.14 -4.09 -4.03
C PRO A 132 -5.61 -4.16 -3.87
N SER A 133 -5.00 -3.01 -3.60
CA SER A 133 -3.55 -2.91 -3.45
C SER A 133 -3.15 -1.80 -2.49
N THR A 134 -1.93 -1.87 -1.98
CA THR A 134 -1.37 -0.86 -1.08
C THR A 134 0.14 -0.76 -1.29
N ARG A 135 0.64 0.44 -1.59
CA ARG A 135 2.07 0.71 -1.63
C ARG A 135 2.60 0.93 -0.22
N GLY A 136 3.48 0.06 0.26
CA GLY A 136 4.02 0.14 1.61
C GLY A 136 5.33 0.91 1.65
N HIS A 137 5.36 2.08 2.30
CA HIS A 137 6.58 2.84 2.53
C HIS A 137 7.27 2.30 3.80
N LEU A 138 8.17 1.32 3.65
CA LEU A 138 8.77 0.61 4.79
C LEU A 138 10.11 1.22 5.20
N THR A 139 10.99 1.43 4.23
CA THR A 139 12.31 2.05 4.41
C THR A 139 12.62 2.99 3.24
N THR A 140 13.81 3.60 3.21
CA THR A 140 14.26 4.41 2.07
C THR A 140 14.36 3.65 0.76
N ASP A 141 14.55 2.34 0.82
CA ASP A 141 14.86 1.49 -0.34
C ASP A 141 13.81 0.39 -0.54
N GLU A 142 12.73 0.41 0.24
CA GLU A 142 11.71 -0.64 0.25
C GLU A 142 10.30 -0.04 0.21
N THR A 143 9.73 -0.02 -0.99
CA THR A 143 8.39 0.49 -1.31
C THR A 143 7.51 -0.51 -2.09
N PRO A 144 7.35 -1.76 -1.61
CA PRO A 144 6.61 -2.80 -2.35
C PRO A 144 5.15 -2.40 -2.61
N LEU A 145 4.64 -2.82 -3.76
CA LEU A 145 3.21 -2.82 -4.04
C LEU A 145 2.60 -4.15 -3.57
N TYR A 146 1.91 -4.11 -2.44
CA TYR A 146 1.17 -5.24 -1.93
C TYR A 146 -0.16 -5.36 -2.67
N VAL A 147 -0.50 -6.55 -3.14
CA VAL A 147 -1.78 -6.84 -3.81
C VAL A 147 -2.51 -7.95 -3.08
N ALA A 148 -3.84 -7.87 -3.00
CA ALA A 148 -4.62 -8.96 -2.42
C ALA A 148 -4.46 -10.24 -3.27
N PRO A 149 -4.63 -11.45 -2.71
CA PRO A 149 -4.61 -12.68 -3.49
C PRO A 149 -5.71 -12.70 -4.57
N GLU A 150 -6.83 -12.02 -4.32
CA GLU A 150 -7.94 -11.88 -5.28
C GLU A 150 -8.18 -10.41 -5.59
N GLY A 151 -8.37 -10.09 -6.87
CA GLY A 151 -8.58 -8.72 -7.31
C GLY A 151 -8.76 -8.59 -8.82
N GLN A 152 -8.59 -7.35 -9.30
CA GLN A 152 -8.73 -6.98 -10.70
C GLN A 152 -7.51 -6.19 -11.17
N LEU A 153 -7.05 -6.52 -12.38
CA LEU A 153 -6.15 -5.69 -13.16
C LEU A 153 -6.93 -5.00 -14.27
N ARG A 154 -6.68 -3.71 -14.48
CA ARG A 154 -7.20 -2.91 -15.59
C ARG A 154 -6.06 -2.51 -16.51
N GLY A 155 -6.28 -2.56 -17.81
CA GLY A 155 -5.27 -2.16 -18.79
C GLY A 155 -5.85 -1.36 -19.95
N LEU A 156 -4.98 -0.64 -20.64
CA LEU A 156 -5.24 0.03 -21.91
C LEU A 156 -4.39 -0.65 -22.98
N ILE A 157 -5.02 -1.07 -24.07
CA ILE A 157 -4.36 -1.57 -25.27
C ILE A 157 -4.80 -0.69 -26.41
N ASP A 158 -3.87 0.04 -26.99
CA ASP A 158 -4.15 0.92 -28.10
C ASP A 158 -3.09 0.85 -29.18
N TYR A 159 -3.48 1.22 -30.39
CA TYR A 159 -2.69 1.16 -31.61
C TYR A 159 -3.41 1.90 -32.73
N ARG A 160 -2.67 2.36 -33.74
CA ARG A 160 -3.26 2.84 -35.00
C ARG A 160 -2.85 1.98 -36.19
N VAL A 161 -3.61 2.08 -37.28
CA VAL A 161 -3.40 1.32 -38.50
C VAL A 161 -2.67 2.14 -39.57
N ARG A 162 -1.50 1.67 -39.98
CA ARG A 162 -0.73 2.17 -41.13
C ARG A 162 -1.16 1.45 -42.40
N THR A 163 -1.48 2.23 -43.43
CA THR A 163 -1.70 1.73 -44.79
C THR A 163 -0.52 2.18 -45.67
N PRO A 164 0.52 1.35 -45.86
CA PRO A 164 1.77 1.77 -46.50
C PRO A 164 1.61 2.20 -47.96
N ASN A 165 0.50 1.87 -48.64
CA ASN A 165 0.18 2.38 -49.97
C ASN A 165 -1.14 3.16 -49.95
N GLN A 166 -1.03 4.48 -49.98
CA GLN A 166 -2.15 5.43 -49.82
C GLN A 166 -3.24 5.34 -50.92
N THR A 167 -3.00 4.65 -52.04
CA THR A 167 -4.00 4.47 -53.11
C THR A 167 -4.58 3.06 -53.10
N GLY A 168 -5.83 2.94 -52.64
CA GLY A 168 -6.66 1.76 -52.87
C GLY A 168 -6.66 0.67 -51.80
N GLN A 169 -5.77 0.74 -50.80
CA GLN A 169 -5.83 -0.15 -49.65
C GLN A 169 -6.90 0.34 -48.67
N ARG A 170 -7.72 -0.58 -48.19
CA ARG A 170 -8.75 -0.32 -47.17
C ARG A 170 -8.54 -1.26 -45.99
N VAL A 171 -8.65 -0.74 -44.77
CA VAL A 171 -8.76 -1.57 -43.57
C VAL A 171 -10.03 -2.43 -43.70
N LEU A 172 -9.86 -3.73 -43.56
CA LEU A 172 -10.96 -4.68 -43.59
C LEU A 172 -11.44 -5.03 -42.19
N ASP A 173 -10.48 -5.11 -41.26
CA ASP A 173 -10.67 -5.62 -39.91
C ASP A 173 -9.45 -5.23 -39.08
N HIS A 174 -9.70 -4.76 -37.87
CA HIS A 174 -8.68 -4.51 -36.85
C HIS A 174 -9.30 -4.72 -35.48
N ARG A 175 -8.58 -5.37 -34.57
CA ARG A 175 -9.05 -5.62 -33.20
C ARG A 175 -7.89 -6.02 -32.28
N VAL A 176 -8.12 -5.88 -30.98
CA VAL A 176 -7.39 -6.64 -29.97
C VAL A 176 -7.97 -8.06 -29.95
N GLU A 177 -7.22 -9.03 -30.45
CA GLU A 177 -7.68 -10.41 -30.64
C GLU A 177 -7.67 -11.20 -29.33
N ALA A 178 -6.65 -11.01 -28.50
CA ALA A 178 -6.56 -11.68 -27.21
C ALA A 178 -5.72 -10.87 -26.22
N THR A 179 -6.20 -10.78 -24.99
CA THR A 179 -5.48 -10.23 -23.85
C THR A 179 -5.29 -11.33 -22.80
N ARG A 180 -4.10 -11.40 -22.22
CA ARG A 180 -3.73 -12.34 -21.16
C ARG A 180 -3.13 -11.57 -19.99
N LEU A 181 -3.56 -11.90 -18.78
CA LEU A 181 -2.81 -11.60 -17.57
C LEU A 181 -1.96 -12.82 -17.22
N LYS A 182 -0.68 -12.61 -16.94
CA LYS A 182 0.25 -13.65 -16.54
C LYS A 182 0.84 -13.35 -15.16
N GLN A 183 1.06 -14.39 -14.35
CA GLN A 183 1.89 -14.38 -13.16
C GLN A 183 3.17 -15.17 -13.47
N ASP A 184 4.33 -14.52 -13.41
CA ASP A 184 5.64 -15.13 -13.72
C ASP A 184 5.64 -15.93 -15.03
N GLY A 185 4.98 -15.39 -16.06
CA GLY A 185 4.84 -15.99 -17.39
C GLY A 185 3.68 -16.99 -17.56
N SER A 186 3.03 -17.44 -16.48
CA SER A 186 1.88 -18.35 -16.53
C SER A 186 0.58 -17.57 -16.67
N VAL A 187 -0.26 -17.89 -17.67
CA VAL A 187 -1.54 -17.20 -17.89
C VAL A 187 -2.55 -17.54 -16.79
N ILE A 188 -3.06 -16.51 -16.12
CA ILE A 188 -4.04 -16.63 -15.03
C ILE A 188 -5.42 -16.04 -15.37
N ALA A 189 -5.50 -15.11 -16.32
CA ALA A 189 -6.77 -14.54 -16.80
C ALA A 189 -6.71 -14.18 -18.27
N ARG A 190 -7.88 -14.08 -18.92
CA ARG A 190 -8.01 -13.76 -20.35
C ARG A 190 -9.19 -12.82 -20.61
N ALA A 191 -9.02 -11.95 -21.59
CA ALA A 191 -10.08 -11.14 -22.20
C ALA A 191 -9.89 -11.11 -23.72
N HIS A 192 -10.92 -10.70 -24.45
CA HIS A 192 -10.94 -10.67 -25.91
C HIS A 192 -11.70 -9.44 -26.40
N ASP A 193 -11.39 -9.00 -27.62
CA ASP A 193 -12.17 -8.00 -28.37
C ASP A 193 -12.42 -6.69 -27.61
N THR A 194 -11.44 -6.24 -26.80
CA THR A 194 -11.52 -4.97 -26.06
C THR A 194 -10.15 -4.32 -25.92
N GLN A 195 -10.14 -2.99 -25.97
CA GLN A 195 -8.98 -2.13 -25.71
C GLN A 195 -8.84 -1.72 -24.25
N THR A 196 -9.90 -1.91 -23.44
CA THR A 196 -9.93 -1.59 -22.01
C THR A 196 -10.26 -2.83 -21.17
N PRO A 197 -9.44 -3.90 -21.22
CA PRO A 197 -9.73 -5.13 -20.50
C PRO A 197 -9.73 -4.94 -18.98
N VAL A 198 -10.64 -5.66 -18.34
CA VAL A 198 -10.69 -5.89 -16.90
C VAL A 198 -10.49 -7.38 -16.67
N LEU A 199 -9.44 -7.72 -15.93
CA LEU A 199 -9.00 -9.10 -15.73
C LEU A 199 -9.09 -9.42 -14.23
N ASP A 200 -10.08 -10.22 -13.84
CA ASP A 200 -10.13 -10.81 -12.51
C ASP A 200 -8.98 -11.81 -12.34
N TYR A 201 -8.30 -11.76 -11.20
CA TYR A 201 -7.19 -12.66 -10.91
C TYR A 201 -7.38 -13.37 -9.56
N HIS A 202 -6.75 -14.54 -9.48
CA HIS A 202 -6.44 -15.24 -8.25
C HIS A 202 -4.94 -15.56 -8.29
N LEU A 203 -4.18 -15.00 -7.34
CA LEU A 203 -2.73 -15.13 -7.27
C LEU A 203 -2.36 -16.25 -6.32
N GLU A 204 -1.47 -17.11 -6.79
CA GLU A 204 -0.94 -18.21 -5.99
C GLU A 204 0.35 -17.75 -5.28
N ASN A 205 0.57 -18.28 -4.07
CA ASN A 205 1.77 -18.07 -3.23
C ASN A 205 1.95 -16.65 -2.67
N SER A 206 2.34 -16.55 -1.39
CA SER A 206 2.54 -15.30 -0.66
C SER A 206 3.90 -14.63 -0.92
N GLN A 207 4.34 -14.54 -2.19
CA GLN A 207 5.69 -14.12 -2.58
C GLN A 207 5.70 -12.89 -3.51
N LYS A 208 6.91 -12.36 -3.77
CA LYS A 208 7.16 -11.39 -4.83
C LYS A 208 6.99 -12.07 -6.18
N THR A 209 6.27 -11.44 -7.08
CA THR A 209 5.91 -11.98 -8.40
C THR A 209 5.75 -10.83 -9.39
N THR A 210 5.83 -11.13 -10.68
CA THR A 210 5.59 -10.15 -11.75
C THR A 210 4.26 -10.44 -12.42
N LEU A 211 3.38 -9.43 -12.48
CA LEU A 211 2.16 -9.47 -13.27
C LEU A 211 2.42 -8.87 -14.64
N THR A 212 2.17 -9.62 -15.71
CA THR A 212 2.35 -9.18 -17.10
C THR A 212 1.01 -9.13 -17.82
N LEU A 213 0.65 -7.95 -18.33
CA LEU A 213 -0.42 -7.77 -19.29
C LEU A 213 0.14 -7.98 -20.69
N GLU A 214 -0.40 -8.93 -21.45
CA GLU A 214 0.01 -9.23 -22.82
C GLU A 214 -1.20 -9.22 -23.77
N ALA A 215 -1.08 -8.52 -24.90
CA ALA A 215 -2.13 -8.44 -25.90
C ALA A 215 -1.64 -8.74 -27.32
N ASP A 216 -2.45 -9.46 -28.09
CA ASP A 216 -2.26 -9.66 -29.54
C ASP A 216 -3.21 -8.72 -30.29
N ILE A 217 -2.65 -7.86 -31.12
CA ILE A 217 -3.37 -6.95 -31.99
C ILE A 217 -3.39 -7.56 -33.39
N HIS A 218 -4.56 -7.63 -34.01
CA HIS A 218 -4.74 -8.18 -35.35
C HIS A 218 -5.21 -7.09 -36.30
N VAL A 219 -4.54 -6.94 -37.44
CA VAL A 219 -4.93 -6.00 -38.51
C VAL A 219 -4.96 -6.71 -39.85
N LYS A 220 -5.96 -6.38 -40.65
CA LYS A 220 -6.13 -6.90 -42.00
C LYS A 220 -6.52 -5.79 -42.97
N VAL A 221 -5.78 -5.70 -44.07
CA VAL A 221 -6.00 -4.72 -45.13
C VAL A 221 -6.20 -5.40 -46.48
N ASN A 222 -6.98 -4.76 -47.35
CA ASN A 222 -7.05 -5.14 -48.76
C ASN A 222 -5.76 -4.71 -49.48
N GLY A 223 -5.38 -5.48 -50.49
CA GLY A 223 -4.31 -5.13 -51.43
C GLY A 223 -4.69 -3.92 -52.31
N PRO A 224 -3.74 -3.40 -53.10
CA PRO A 224 -3.97 -2.28 -54.01
C PRO A 224 -5.14 -2.53 -54.96
N THR A 225 -5.81 -1.45 -55.39
CA THR A 225 -7.01 -1.51 -56.25
C THR A 225 -6.81 -2.45 -57.44
N GLY A 226 -7.67 -3.46 -57.56
CA GLY A 226 -7.62 -4.46 -58.64
C GLY A 226 -6.98 -5.81 -58.27
N THR A 227 -6.41 -5.95 -57.07
CA THR A 227 -5.88 -7.24 -56.57
C THR A 227 -6.79 -7.86 -55.49
N LYS A 228 -6.91 -9.20 -55.47
CA LYS A 228 -7.59 -9.95 -54.38
C LYS A 228 -6.67 -10.23 -53.19
N ASN A 229 -5.45 -9.70 -53.20
CA ASN A 229 -4.47 -9.95 -52.17
C ASN A 229 -4.91 -9.29 -50.87
N ARG A 230 -4.69 -9.98 -49.75
CA ARG A 230 -4.97 -9.48 -48.40
C ARG A 230 -3.67 -9.54 -47.62
N THR A 231 -3.36 -8.47 -46.91
CA THR A 231 -2.22 -8.45 -45.99
C THR A 231 -2.79 -8.48 -44.58
N THR A 232 -2.21 -9.33 -43.74
CA THR A 232 -2.57 -9.48 -42.35
C THR A 232 -1.31 -9.36 -41.51
N GLU A 233 -1.44 -8.72 -40.36
CA GLU A 233 -0.39 -8.63 -39.36
C GLU A 233 -1.00 -8.93 -37.99
N THR A 234 -0.23 -9.63 -37.16
CA THR A 234 -0.47 -9.77 -35.73
C THR A 234 0.76 -9.29 -34.99
N LEU A 235 0.57 -8.38 -34.03
CA LEU A 235 1.63 -7.83 -33.19
C LEU A 235 1.30 -8.10 -31.72
N THR A 236 2.28 -8.58 -30.95
CA THR A 236 2.14 -8.81 -29.51
C THR A 236 2.82 -7.68 -28.76
N VAL A 237 2.13 -7.11 -27.78
CA VAL A 237 2.61 -6.03 -26.90
C VAL A 237 2.41 -6.42 -25.44
N THR A 238 3.27 -5.91 -24.56
CA THR A 238 3.28 -6.29 -23.14
C THR A 238 3.61 -5.12 -22.22
N ASP A 239 3.09 -5.16 -21.01
CA ASP A 239 3.51 -4.34 -19.87
C ASP A 239 3.55 -5.20 -18.60
N SER A 240 4.42 -4.85 -17.64
CA SER A 240 4.63 -5.63 -16.43
C SER A 240 4.78 -4.77 -15.19
N ILE A 241 4.27 -5.28 -14.07
CA ILE A 241 4.41 -4.66 -12.76
C ILE A 241 4.84 -5.70 -11.72
N ASP A 242 5.85 -5.35 -10.94
CA ASP A 242 6.30 -6.16 -9.80
C ASP A 242 5.40 -5.91 -8.60
N VAL A 243 4.91 -7.00 -8.00
CA VAL A 243 3.99 -6.97 -6.86
C VAL A 243 4.41 -7.97 -5.79
N GLU A 244 3.91 -7.79 -4.58
CA GLU A 244 4.03 -8.78 -3.51
C GLU A 244 2.64 -9.27 -3.11
N VAL A 245 2.37 -10.55 -3.32
CA VAL A 245 1.09 -11.16 -2.95
C VAL A 245 0.91 -11.07 -1.45
N TYR A 246 -0.12 -10.36 -1.03
CA TYR A 246 -0.38 -10.04 0.36
C TYR A 246 -1.39 -11.00 0.96
N ASP A 247 -0.95 -12.22 1.19
CA ASP A 247 -1.60 -13.22 2.01
C ASP A 247 -1.01 -13.18 3.43
N LEU A 248 -1.88 -13.06 4.43
CA LEU A 248 -1.53 -12.70 5.80
C LEU A 248 -1.80 -13.87 6.75
N THR A 249 -0.83 -14.20 7.60
CA THR A 249 -0.95 -15.27 8.61
C THR A 249 -0.47 -14.79 9.97
N ALA A 250 -1.26 -14.96 11.03
CA ALA A 250 -0.87 -14.51 12.36
C ALA A 250 -0.91 -15.64 13.38
N THR A 251 -0.09 -15.52 14.42
CA THR A 251 -0.13 -16.41 15.59
C THR A 251 -0.53 -15.60 16.82
N SER A 252 -1.37 -16.17 17.68
CA SER A 252 -1.77 -15.55 18.95
C SER A 252 -1.41 -16.45 20.15
N ASN A 253 -1.12 -15.81 21.28
CA ASN A 253 -0.94 -16.45 22.57
C ASN A 253 -1.84 -15.78 23.60
N TYR A 254 -2.39 -16.57 24.51
CA TYR A 254 -3.40 -16.15 25.47
C TYR A 254 -2.92 -16.38 26.91
N ALA A 255 -3.32 -15.50 27.81
CA ALA A 255 -3.10 -15.62 29.23
C ALA A 255 -4.34 -15.17 29.99
N GLN A 256 -4.62 -15.80 31.12
CA GLN A 256 -5.61 -15.30 32.08
C GLN A 256 -4.87 -14.87 33.34
N TYR A 257 -5.10 -13.63 33.76
CA TYR A 257 -4.52 -13.07 34.98
C TYR A 257 -5.35 -13.46 36.20
N PRO A 258 -4.75 -13.54 37.40
CA PRO A 258 -5.46 -13.93 38.61
C PRO A 258 -6.61 -13.02 39.02
N ASN A 259 -6.66 -11.78 38.52
CA ASN A 259 -7.72 -10.82 38.82
C ASN A 259 -8.93 -10.93 37.87
N GLY A 260 -8.88 -11.81 36.87
CA GLY A 260 -9.97 -12.03 35.93
C GLY A 260 -9.63 -11.60 34.51
N ASP A 261 -8.87 -10.52 34.34
CA ASP A 261 -8.56 -9.98 33.01
C ASP A 261 -7.68 -10.92 32.18
N HIS A 262 -7.64 -10.65 30.89
CA HIS A 262 -7.01 -11.48 29.89
C HIS A 262 -5.82 -10.76 29.24
N GLY A 263 -4.80 -11.54 28.89
CA GLY A 263 -3.66 -11.10 28.10
C GLY A 263 -3.67 -11.79 26.74
N ILE A 264 -3.37 -11.05 25.70
CA ILE A 264 -3.19 -11.58 24.35
C ILE A 264 -1.94 -10.99 23.71
N ALA A 265 -1.14 -11.84 23.07
CA ALA A 265 -0.02 -11.44 22.24
C ALA A 265 -0.23 -11.95 20.82
N VAL A 266 -0.31 -11.04 19.86
CA VAL A 266 -0.46 -11.34 18.42
C VAL A 266 0.85 -11.06 17.71
N PHE A 267 1.27 -11.97 16.82
CA PHE A 267 2.51 -11.86 16.05
C PHE A 267 2.26 -12.06 14.54
N GLN A 268 2.82 -11.17 13.72
CA GLN A 268 2.85 -11.19 12.26
C GLN A 268 4.04 -10.33 11.77
N SER A 269 4.95 -10.92 10.99
CA SER A 269 6.15 -10.29 10.42
C SER A 269 5.91 -9.29 9.29
N ARG A 270 4.82 -9.44 8.52
CA ARG A 270 4.47 -8.51 7.45
C ARG A 270 3.83 -7.24 8.04
N PRO A 271 3.93 -6.08 7.37
CA PRO A 271 3.14 -4.90 7.74
C PRO A 271 1.67 -5.28 7.87
N TRP A 272 0.97 -4.79 8.90
CA TRP A 272 -0.42 -5.14 9.18
C TRP A 272 -1.08 -3.97 9.91
N GLN A 273 -2.38 -3.76 9.71
CA GLN A 273 -3.08 -2.64 10.33
C GLN A 273 -3.16 -2.84 11.85
N GLY A 274 -3.42 -4.06 12.30
CA GLY A 274 -3.58 -4.40 13.70
C GLY A 274 -4.59 -5.52 13.89
N PHE A 275 -5.25 -5.53 15.05
CA PHE A 275 -6.27 -6.51 15.37
C PHE A 275 -7.44 -5.90 16.13
N THR A 276 -8.56 -6.59 16.04
CA THR A 276 -9.82 -6.30 16.72
C THR A 276 -10.09 -7.47 17.67
N LEU A 277 -10.29 -7.17 18.95
CA LEU A 277 -10.55 -8.18 19.99
C LEU A 277 -12.03 -8.52 20.10
N ASN A 278 -12.87 -7.51 19.91
CA ASN A 278 -14.33 -7.56 19.90
C ASN A 278 -14.85 -6.36 19.08
N ASP A 279 -16.15 -6.13 19.01
CA ASP A 279 -16.73 -5.06 18.19
C ASP A 279 -16.20 -3.65 18.51
N GLU A 280 -15.76 -3.42 19.74
CA GLU A 280 -15.33 -2.13 20.26
C GLU A 280 -13.80 -2.01 20.29
N ASP A 281 -13.14 -2.98 20.92
CA ASP A 281 -11.72 -2.97 21.27
C ASP A 281 -10.82 -3.30 20.08
N LYS A 282 -9.99 -2.33 19.71
CA LYS A 282 -9.05 -2.43 18.58
C LYS A 282 -7.66 -2.02 19.00
N VAL A 283 -6.67 -2.68 18.43
CA VAL A 283 -5.26 -2.36 18.62
C VAL A 283 -4.64 -2.21 17.25
N ARG A 284 -4.20 -1.01 16.93
CA ARG A 284 -3.50 -0.68 15.68
C ARG A 284 -2.00 -0.74 15.89
N GLY A 285 -1.29 -1.26 14.89
CA GLY A 285 0.15 -1.10 14.75
C GLY A 285 0.56 0.34 14.39
N VAL A 286 1.77 0.48 13.87
CA VAL A 286 2.34 1.80 13.50
C VAL A 286 1.74 2.39 12.22
N TRP A 287 1.02 1.60 11.44
CA TRP A 287 0.64 1.94 10.07
C TRP A 287 -0.58 2.89 10.02
N ARG A 288 -0.45 3.92 9.19
CA ARG A 288 -1.55 4.76 8.70
C ARG A 288 -1.55 4.76 7.18
N PHE A 289 -2.61 5.32 6.61
CA PHE A 289 -2.82 5.29 5.17
C PHE A 289 -3.13 6.67 4.62
N TYR A 290 -2.76 6.89 3.37
CA TYR A 290 -3.26 7.99 2.54
C TYR A 290 -3.57 7.43 1.16
N THR A 291 -4.17 8.23 0.30
CA THR A 291 -4.41 7.88 -1.10
C THR A 291 -3.76 8.89 -2.01
N ALA A 292 -3.21 8.42 -3.12
CA ALA A 292 -2.62 9.29 -4.11
C ALA A 292 -2.76 8.69 -5.51
N ARG A 293 -2.84 9.57 -6.51
CA ARG A 293 -2.93 9.16 -7.91
C ARG A 293 -1.57 8.81 -8.49
N ASP A 294 -1.58 7.96 -9.51
CA ASP A 294 -0.44 7.71 -10.35
C ASP A 294 -0.31 8.83 -11.39
N THR A 295 0.63 9.74 -11.17
CA THR A 295 0.84 10.92 -12.01
C THR A 295 1.38 10.59 -13.40
N GLN A 296 1.78 9.33 -13.67
CA GLN A 296 2.14 8.90 -15.02
C GLN A 296 0.93 8.94 -15.97
N TRP A 297 -0.28 8.91 -15.42
CA TRP A 297 -1.54 9.02 -16.15
C TRP A 297 -2.09 10.44 -16.19
N ASP A 298 -1.43 11.46 -15.63
CA ASP A 298 -1.96 12.83 -15.66
C ASP A 298 -2.09 13.37 -17.11
N THR A 299 -1.23 12.92 -18.01
CA THR A 299 -1.22 13.32 -19.43
C THR A 299 -1.27 12.09 -20.31
N LEU A 300 -1.98 12.17 -21.43
CA LEU A 300 -1.98 11.17 -22.49
C LEU A 300 -1.36 11.78 -23.76
N ILE A 301 -0.63 10.94 -24.47
CA ILE A 301 -0.08 11.23 -25.79
C ILE A 301 -1.02 10.63 -26.83
N ARG A 302 -1.53 11.48 -27.72
CA ARG A 302 -2.32 11.08 -28.87
C ARG A 302 -1.47 11.12 -30.12
N GLU A 303 -1.16 9.94 -30.65
CA GLU A 303 -0.36 9.73 -31.85
C GLU A 303 -1.25 9.56 -33.07
N SER A 304 -0.97 10.30 -34.14
CA SER A 304 -1.74 10.23 -35.39
C SER A 304 -0.81 10.28 -36.61
N ARG A 305 -1.38 10.21 -37.82
CA ARG A 305 -0.59 10.43 -39.05
C ARG A 305 -0.06 11.86 -39.18
N ASP A 306 -0.75 12.83 -38.58
CA ASP A 306 -0.45 14.25 -38.71
C ASP A 306 0.54 14.73 -37.62
N GLY A 307 0.83 13.87 -36.64
CA GLY A 307 1.77 14.11 -35.56
C GLY A 307 1.23 13.68 -34.20
N GLU A 308 1.99 14.04 -33.18
CA GLU A 308 1.74 13.77 -31.76
C GLU A 308 1.12 15.00 -31.08
N THR A 309 0.18 14.78 -30.17
CA THR A 309 -0.37 15.83 -29.31
C THR A 309 -0.53 15.32 -27.87
N ALA A 310 -0.08 16.11 -26.89
CA ALA A 310 -0.32 15.83 -25.48
C ALA A 310 -1.66 16.43 -25.02
N VAL A 311 -2.46 15.64 -24.32
CA VAL A 311 -3.77 16.02 -23.75
C VAL A 311 -3.85 15.62 -22.28
N GLY A 312 -4.68 16.30 -21.49
CA GLY A 312 -4.97 15.85 -20.11
C GLY A 312 -5.70 14.52 -20.14
N SER A 313 -5.43 13.64 -19.18
CA SER A 313 -6.17 12.39 -19.06
C SER A 313 -7.50 12.58 -18.36
N ASP A 314 -8.54 11.95 -18.89
CA ASP A 314 -9.86 11.85 -18.28
C ASP A 314 -9.94 10.68 -17.27
N ALA A 315 -8.86 9.90 -17.11
CA ALA A 315 -8.78 8.79 -16.17
C ALA A 315 -7.45 8.77 -15.40
N LEU A 316 -7.55 8.80 -14.07
CA LEU A 316 -6.47 8.92 -13.10
C LEU A 316 -6.55 7.75 -12.10
N PRO A 317 -5.69 6.73 -12.20
CA PRO A 317 -5.70 5.63 -11.25
C PRO A 317 -5.17 6.10 -9.88
N VAL A 318 -5.88 5.74 -8.81
CA VAL A 318 -5.56 6.10 -7.43
C VAL A 318 -5.19 4.86 -6.63
N TYR A 319 -4.12 4.94 -5.84
CA TYR A 319 -3.63 3.88 -4.97
C TYR A 319 -3.71 4.25 -3.50
N VAL A 320 -3.79 3.22 -2.65
CA VAL A 320 -3.60 3.37 -1.20
C VAL A 320 -2.11 3.27 -0.89
N HIS A 321 -1.63 4.13 -0.02
CA HIS A 321 -0.27 4.13 0.48
C HIS A 321 -0.28 3.90 1.99
N ALA A 322 0.61 3.04 2.50
CA ALA A 322 0.78 2.77 3.92
C ALA A 322 2.13 3.31 4.39
N TYR A 323 2.13 4.00 5.54
CA TYR A 323 3.34 4.59 6.11
C TYR A 323 3.38 4.43 7.64
N PRO A 324 4.57 4.36 8.25
CA PRO A 324 4.72 4.31 9.70
C PRO A 324 4.50 5.71 10.30
N SER A 325 3.44 5.85 11.10
CA SER A 325 3.05 7.12 11.69
C SER A 325 3.82 7.43 12.98
N ARG A 326 4.13 8.72 13.19
CA ARG A 326 4.66 9.25 14.46
C ARG A 326 3.79 8.97 15.68
N ILE A 327 2.49 8.71 15.47
CA ILE A 327 1.54 8.39 16.55
C ILE A 327 1.85 7.03 17.19
N GLY A 328 2.49 6.12 16.45
CA GLY A 328 2.82 4.77 16.88
C GLY A 328 1.60 3.86 17.06
N PRO A 329 1.81 2.69 17.69
CA PRO A 329 0.74 1.74 18.01
C PRO A 329 -0.28 2.35 18.98
N ARG A 330 -1.56 2.02 18.81
CA ARG A 330 -2.66 2.61 19.60
C ARG A 330 -3.77 1.61 19.86
N ALA A 331 -4.30 1.64 21.08
CA ALA A 331 -5.55 1.00 21.43
C ALA A 331 -6.73 1.97 21.27
N GLU A 332 -7.86 1.44 20.87
CA GLU A 332 -9.16 2.11 20.79
C GLU A 332 -10.18 1.24 21.54
N PRO A 333 -11.13 1.84 22.30
CA PRO A 333 -11.28 3.27 22.58
C PRO A 333 -10.10 3.89 23.34
N VAL A 334 -9.88 5.20 23.17
CA VAL A 334 -8.75 5.87 23.81
C VAL A 334 -9.00 5.96 25.31
N ARG A 335 -8.05 5.45 26.13
CA ARG A 335 -8.08 5.35 27.62
C ARG A 335 -8.94 4.22 28.19
N GLU A 336 -9.97 3.79 27.46
CA GLU A 336 -10.91 2.77 27.95
C GLU A 336 -10.70 1.41 27.27
N GLY A 337 -10.02 1.37 26.12
CA GLY A 337 -9.69 0.13 25.43
C GLY A 337 -8.44 -0.57 26.00
N PRO A 338 -7.94 -1.60 25.28
CA PRO A 338 -6.90 -2.49 25.79
C PRO A 338 -5.61 -1.77 26.19
N GLU A 339 -4.98 -2.23 27.27
CA GLU A 339 -3.67 -1.73 27.70
C GLU A 339 -2.57 -2.39 26.85
N ILE A 340 -1.84 -1.60 26.06
CA ILE A 340 -0.66 -2.10 25.34
C ILE A 340 0.48 -2.33 26.33
N LEU A 341 0.80 -3.60 26.57
CA LEU A 341 1.87 -4.03 27.48
C LEU A 341 3.25 -3.89 26.81
N THR A 342 3.34 -4.33 25.56
CA THR A 342 4.60 -4.27 24.80
C THR A 342 4.38 -4.40 23.30
N VAL A 343 5.36 -3.92 22.55
CA VAL A 343 5.41 -3.97 21.09
C VAL A 343 6.77 -4.52 20.70
N TRP A 344 6.77 -5.53 19.85
CA TRP A 344 7.95 -6.14 19.28
C TRP A 344 8.06 -5.80 17.81
N GLY A 345 9.30 -5.66 17.33
CA GLY A 345 9.59 -5.43 15.93
C GLY A 345 11.03 -5.05 15.69
N GLN A 346 11.41 -5.08 14.41
CA GLN A 346 12.71 -4.67 13.93
C GLN A 346 12.79 -3.15 13.85
N ARG A 347 14.01 -2.61 13.92
CA ARG A 347 14.24 -1.18 13.72
C ARG A 347 14.55 -0.93 12.24
N HIS A 348 13.89 0.08 11.69
CA HIS A 348 14.02 0.48 10.29
C HIS A 348 14.34 1.97 10.22
N SER A 349 15.07 2.38 9.18
CA SER A 349 15.21 3.79 8.83
C SER A 349 13.87 4.38 8.41
N SER A 350 13.69 5.69 8.65
CA SER A 350 12.50 6.40 8.21
C SER A 350 12.31 6.29 6.68
N PRO A 351 11.09 6.00 6.20
CA PRO A 351 10.79 6.00 4.78
C PRO A 351 10.37 7.38 4.25
N ASN A 352 10.47 8.46 5.04
CA ASN A 352 9.91 9.79 4.70
C ASN A 352 10.27 10.24 3.27
N LYS A 353 11.53 10.01 2.85
CA LYS A 353 12.01 10.37 1.50
C LYS A 353 11.29 9.66 0.33
N THR A 354 10.56 8.59 0.61
CA THR A 354 9.87 7.80 -0.42
C THR A 354 8.42 8.24 -0.65
N LEU A 355 7.88 9.10 0.22
CA LEU A 355 6.49 9.56 0.10
C LEU A 355 6.33 10.59 -1.03
N GLY A 356 7.39 11.32 -1.39
CA GLY A 356 7.34 12.39 -2.39
C GLY A 356 7.20 13.77 -1.74
N GLU A 357 7.68 14.80 -2.44
CA GLU A 357 7.81 16.17 -1.88
C GLU A 357 6.47 16.85 -1.59
N ASN A 358 5.40 16.37 -2.20
CA ASN A 358 4.05 16.93 -2.10
C ASN A 358 3.16 16.19 -1.09
N VAL A 359 3.66 15.13 -0.44
CA VAL A 359 2.87 14.37 0.55
C VAL A 359 3.14 14.91 1.96
N HIS A 360 2.12 15.48 2.60
CA HIS A 360 2.14 16.12 3.91
C HIS A 360 1.41 15.28 4.98
N VAL A 361 2.00 14.15 5.35
CA VAL A 361 1.45 13.24 6.39
C VAL A 361 2.38 13.10 7.60
N ASP A 362 1.83 12.68 8.74
CA ASP A 362 2.58 12.45 10.00
C ASP A 362 3.49 11.19 9.97
N VAL A 363 4.34 11.06 8.95
CA VAL A 363 5.34 9.99 8.85
C VAL A 363 6.44 10.19 9.87
N ILE A 364 6.97 9.08 10.42
CA ILE A 364 8.09 9.13 11.35
C ILE A 364 9.39 9.55 10.64
N ASP A 365 10.03 10.63 11.10
CA ASP A 365 11.23 11.21 10.48
C ASP A 365 12.56 10.58 10.97
N GLN A 366 12.48 9.70 11.95
CA GLN A 366 13.62 9.01 12.56
C GLN A 366 13.47 7.50 12.40
N ASP A 367 14.49 6.75 12.82
CA ASP A 367 14.39 5.29 12.91
C ASP A 367 13.19 4.88 13.75
N TYR A 368 12.41 3.93 13.25
CA TYR A 368 11.20 3.45 13.90
C TYR A 368 11.26 1.96 14.16
N GLN A 369 10.50 1.51 15.16
CA GLN A 369 10.31 0.09 15.42
C GLN A 369 9.04 -0.37 14.70
N SER A 370 9.13 -1.41 13.88
CA SER A 370 7.95 -2.07 13.32
C SER A 370 7.11 -2.72 14.42
N SER A 371 5.91 -3.17 14.08
CA SER A 371 4.98 -3.77 15.04
C SER A 371 4.78 -5.26 14.76
N PHE A 372 5.86 -6.02 14.57
CA PHE A 372 5.82 -7.49 14.36
C PHE A 372 4.94 -8.22 15.38
N GLY A 373 4.94 -7.77 16.63
CA GLY A 373 4.02 -8.30 17.63
C GLY A 373 3.55 -7.23 18.57
N ILE A 374 2.36 -7.41 19.11
CA ILE A 374 1.80 -6.53 20.13
C ILE A 374 1.14 -7.41 21.18
N ALA A 375 1.49 -7.17 22.44
CA ALA A 375 0.77 -7.75 23.57
C ALA A 375 -0.07 -6.70 24.27
N VAL A 376 -1.31 -7.07 24.55
CA VAL A 376 -2.25 -6.23 25.27
C VAL A 376 -2.89 -6.99 26.43
N ARG A 377 -3.39 -6.23 27.39
CA ARG A 377 -4.27 -6.69 28.45
C ARG A 377 -5.65 -6.10 28.22
N ASN A 378 -6.68 -6.91 28.40
CA ASN A 378 -8.07 -6.49 28.26
C ASN A 378 -8.96 -7.18 29.30
N ASP A 379 -10.04 -6.51 29.71
CA ASP A 379 -10.97 -7.06 30.71
C ASP A 379 -11.78 -8.23 30.14
N ASP A 380 -12.17 -8.15 28.87
CA ASP A 380 -12.90 -9.19 28.16
C ASP A 380 -12.12 -9.67 26.93
N LEU A 381 -12.11 -10.97 26.68
CA LEU A 381 -11.43 -11.54 25.53
C LEU A 381 -12.16 -12.79 25.06
N ASP A 382 -12.69 -12.70 23.84
CA ASP A 382 -13.15 -13.84 23.07
C ASP A 382 -12.10 -14.20 22.01
N PRO A 383 -11.37 -15.31 22.16
CA PRO A 383 -10.41 -15.78 21.16
C PRO A 383 -11.03 -15.99 19.76
N GLU A 384 -12.32 -16.35 19.67
CA GLU A 384 -13.00 -16.62 18.40
C GLU A 384 -13.38 -15.32 17.67
N ALA A 385 -13.56 -14.22 18.40
CA ALA A 385 -13.82 -12.89 17.82
C ALA A 385 -12.56 -12.18 17.30
N LEU A 386 -11.36 -12.69 17.62
CA LEU A 386 -10.10 -12.09 17.23
C LEU A 386 -9.98 -12.01 15.72
N THR A 387 -9.91 -10.78 15.19
CA THR A 387 -9.65 -10.54 13.77
C THR A 387 -8.37 -9.75 13.60
N VAL A 388 -7.42 -10.29 12.85
CA VAL A 388 -6.17 -9.61 12.48
C VAL A 388 -6.32 -9.04 11.08
N THR A 389 -6.17 -7.73 10.94
CA THR A 389 -6.40 -7.01 9.67
C THR A 389 -5.09 -6.52 9.08
N GLY A 390 -4.93 -6.73 7.77
CA GLY A 390 -3.76 -6.33 7.02
C GLY A 390 -3.76 -4.88 6.54
N ILE A 391 -2.68 -4.51 5.85
CA ILE A 391 -2.56 -3.19 5.20
C ILE A 391 -3.20 -3.14 3.81
N VAL A 392 -3.51 -4.29 3.20
CA VAL A 392 -4.31 -4.34 1.96
C VAL A 392 -5.77 -4.52 2.33
N ARG A 393 -6.64 -3.68 1.76
CA ARG A 393 -8.09 -3.73 2.04
C ARG A 393 -8.68 -5.10 1.73
N GLY A 394 -9.45 -5.64 2.66
CA GLY A 394 -10.14 -6.93 2.51
C GLY A 394 -9.29 -8.14 2.89
N VAL A 395 -8.00 -7.96 3.17
CA VAL A 395 -7.13 -9.04 3.64
C VAL A 395 -7.11 -9.10 5.16
N ASN A 396 -7.61 -10.20 5.70
CA ASN A 396 -7.49 -10.57 7.10
C ASN A 396 -6.52 -11.74 7.24
N ALA A 397 -5.85 -11.85 8.39
CA ALA A 397 -4.93 -12.95 8.62
C ALA A 397 -5.66 -14.25 8.92
N THR A 398 -5.14 -15.35 8.38
CA THR A 398 -5.47 -16.69 8.90
C THR A 398 -4.75 -16.86 10.24
N LEU A 399 -5.51 -17.12 11.30
CA LEU A 399 -4.96 -17.40 12.63
C LEU A 399 -4.44 -18.84 12.68
N THR A 400 -3.21 -18.98 13.18
CA THR A 400 -2.54 -20.27 13.34
C THR A 400 -2.18 -20.47 14.81
N GLU A 401 -2.47 -21.67 15.33
CA GLU A 401 -2.06 -22.04 16.68
C GLU A 401 -0.55 -22.36 16.69
N PRO A 402 0.26 -21.75 17.56
CA PRO A 402 1.64 -22.17 17.74
C PRO A 402 1.75 -23.62 18.21
N GLU A 403 2.85 -24.29 17.86
CA GLU A 403 3.11 -25.71 18.16
C GLU A 403 3.20 -26.04 19.67
N THR A 404 3.21 -25.03 20.55
CA THR A 404 3.27 -25.17 22.00
C THR A 404 2.01 -24.58 22.64
N GLU A 405 1.57 -25.13 23.79
CA GLU A 405 0.39 -24.65 24.53
C GLU A 405 0.28 -23.11 24.55
N THR A 406 -0.77 -22.62 23.89
CA THR A 406 -1.08 -21.21 23.65
C THR A 406 -1.58 -20.49 24.88
N THR A 407 -2.14 -21.22 25.85
CA THR A 407 -2.74 -20.66 27.06
C THR A 407 -1.82 -20.88 28.26
N ARG A 408 -1.34 -19.79 28.85
CA ARG A 408 -0.63 -19.84 30.14
C ARG A 408 -1.54 -19.37 31.25
N GLN A 409 -1.84 -20.26 32.20
CA GLN A 409 -2.51 -19.87 33.43
C GLN A 409 -1.51 -19.13 34.32
N LEU A 410 -1.76 -17.85 34.58
CA LEU A 410 -0.99 -17.09 35.56
C LEU A 410 -1.61 -17.31 36.94
N ARG A 411 -0.77 -17.59 37.93
CA ARG A 411 -1.22 -17.89 39.30
C ARG A 411 -1.01 -16.69 40.23
N PRO A 412 -1.92 -16.47 41.19
CA PRO A 412 -1.77 -15.40 42.17
C PRO A 412 -0.49 -15.61 42.98
N SER A 413 0.17 -14.51 43.36
CA SER A 413 1.39 -14.54 44.16
C SER A 413 1.20 -13.76 45.46
N ASN A 414 1.69 -14.30 46.56
CA ASN A 414 1.72 -13.61 47.85
C ASN A 414 3.09 -12.97 48.07
N LEU A 415 3.12 -11.64 48.11
CA LEU A 415 4.30 -10.84 48.46
C LEU A 415 4.24 -10.45 49.94
N THR A 416 5.21 -10.90 50.72
CA THR A 416 5.38 -10.49 52.11
C THR A 416 6.70 -9.75 52.28
N VAL A 417 6.62 -8.51 52.77
CA VAL A 417 7.78 -7.66 53.04
C VAL A 417 7.90 -7.46 54.55
N THR A 418 9.04 -7.79 55.11
CA THR A 418 9.34 -7.61 56.53
C THR A 418 10.57 -6.73 56.70
N VAL A 419 10.48 -5.72 57.56
CA VAL A 419 11.63 -4.87 57.89
C VAL A 419 12.54 -5.67 58.83
N ILE A 420 13.77 -5.94 58.39
CA ILE A 420 14.78 -6.62 59.21
C ILE A 420 15.45 -5.62 60.15
N ASN A 421 15.80 -4.44 59.64
CA ASN A 421 16.45 -3.37 60.41
C ASN A 421 16.23 -2.03 59.69
N SER A 422 16.07 -0.93 60.44
CA SER A 422 16.03 0.42 59.91
C SER A 422 16.84 1.38 60.78
N THR A 423 17.70 2.16 60.16
CA THR A 423 18.37 3.34 60.74
C THR A 423 17.74 4.60 60.13
N PRO A 424 18.07 5.81 60.64
CA PRO A 424 17.60 7.06 60.03
C PRO A 424 18.00 7.25 58.56
N SER A 425 18.98 6.50 58.05
CA SER A 425 19.49 6.63 56.68
C SER A 425 19.40 5.37 55.82
N GLN A 426 19.03 4.21 56.40
CA GLN A 426 18.99 2.93 55.68
C GLN A 426 17.91 2.00 56.23
N ALA A 427 17.25 1.24 55.37
CA ALA A 427 16.42 0.11 55.78
C ALA A 427 16.87 -1.17 55.07
N ARG A 428 16.83 -2.29 55.80
CA ARG A 428 17.03 -3.64 55.27
C ARG A 428 15.71 -4.38 55.32
N LEU A 429 15.23 -4.81 54.17
CA LEU A 429 13.96 -5.50 54.00
C LEU A 429 14.23 -6.98 53.66
N ARG A 430 13.37 -7.87 54.13
CA ARG A 430 13.24 -9.25 53.65
C ARG A 430 11.96 -9.37 52.87
N ILE A 431 12.09 -9.84 51.64
CA ILE A 431 10.99 -9.99 50.70
C ILE A 431 10.80 -11.48 50.44
N HIS A 432 9.58 -11.98 50.61
CA HIS A 432 9.17 -13.33 50.24
C HIS A 432 8.10 -13.25 49.16
N LEU A 433 8.34 -13.90 48.03
CA LEU A 433 7.34 -14.11 46.98
C LEU A 433 7.02 -15.59 46.87
N ARG A 434 5.74 -15.95 46.94
CA ARG A 434 5.26 -17.34 46.88
C ARG A 434 4.04 -17.46 45.98
N ASP A 435 3.88 -18.60 45.32
CA ASP A 435 2.64 -18.96 44.65
C ASP A 435 1.54 -19.07 45.71
N ALA A 436 0.42 -18.38 45.50
CA ALA A 436 -0.65 -18.31 46.50
C ALA A 436 -1.50 -19.59 46.54
N THR A 437 -1.41 -20.45 45.52
CA THR A 437 -2.12 -21.73 45.44
C THR A 437 -1.27 -22.87 46.01
N THR A 438 -0.01 -22.98 45.60
CA THR A 438 0.88 -24.08 46.02
C THR A 438 1.72 -23.74 47.25
N GLY A 439 1.88 -22.45 47.58
CA GLY A 439 2.77 -21.98 48.65
C GLY A 439 4.26 -22.05 48.30
N GLU A 440 4.62 -22.52 47.10
CA GLU A 440 6.01 -22.67 46.67
C GLU A 440 6.67 -21.30 46.49
N PRO A 441 7.94 -21.13 46.88
CA PRO A 441 8.69 -19.90 46.61
C PRO A 441 8.75 -19.62 45.11
N ILE A 442 8.42 -18.39 44.71
CA ILE A 442 8.64 -17.93 43.34
C ILE A 442 10.04 -17.33 43.29
N THR A 443 10.92 -17.96 42.51
CA THR A 443 12.31 -17.51 42.41
C THR A 443 12.40 -16.20 41.64
N LEU A 444 12.82 -15.14 42.34
CA LEU A 444 13.18 -13.85 41.77
C LEU A 444 14.64 -13.88 41.35
N SER A 445 15.00 -14.57 40.25
CA SER A 445 16.38 -14.53 39.74
C SER A 445 16.43 -14.18 38.26
N GLU A 446 17.17 -13.11 37.95
CA GLU A 446 17.50 -12.67 36.59
C GLU A 446 18.46 -13.67 35.89
N SER A 447 19.05 -14.60 36.64
CA SER A 447 20.07 -15.55 36.19
C SER A 447 19.54 -16.90 35.68
N GLU A 448 18.26 -17.25 35.89
CA GLU A 448 17.73 -18.58 35.53
C GLU A 448 17.10 -18.69 34.12
N LEU A 449 17.02 -17.60 33.35
CA LEU A 449 16.75 -17.67 31.91
C LEU A 449 17.89 -18.31 31.10
N ARG A 450 19.02 -18.70 31.72
CA ARG A 450 20.16 -19.31 31.01
C ARG A 450 20.72 -20.62 31.56
N ASN A 451 20.23 -21.20 32.66
CA ASN A 451 20.65 -22.55 33.04
C ASN A 451 19.74 -23.21 34.08
N LYS A 452 19.23 -24.42 33.75
CA LYS A 452 18.53 -25.31 34.68
C LYS A 452 19.51 -26.03 35.61
N SER A 453 19.48 -25.74 36.91
CA SER A 453 19.38 -26.77 37.97
C SER A 453 19.35 -26.15 39.38
N PRO A 454 18.66 -26.81 40.34
CA PRO A 454 18.21 -26.18 41.57
C PRO A 454 19.29 -26.23 42.65
N ARG A 455 19.42 -25.16 43.45
CA ARG A 455 19.61 -25.25 44.91
C ARG A 455 19.79 -23.91 45.63
N THR A 456 19.06 -23.82 46.74
CA THR A 456 19.22 -22.95 47.94
C THR A 456 18.67 -21.51 47.86
N PRO A 457 17.85 -21.06 48.84
CA PRO A 457 17.40 -19.67 48.92
C PRO A 457 18.61 -18.74 49.15
N ARG A 458 18.77 -17.72 48.32
CA ARG A 458 19.75 -16.65 48.54
C ARG A 458 19.04 -15.38 49.01
N THR A 459 19.56 -14.81 50.09
CA THR A 459 19.14 -13.52 50.64
C THR A 459 19.64 -12.40 49.75
N ALA A 460 18.75 -11.71 49.02
CA ALA A 460 19.10 -10.46 48.34
C ALA A 460 19.08 -9.30 49.35
N THR A 461 20.16 -8.51 49.39
CA THR A 461 20.24 -7.30 50.23
C THR A 461 20.26 -6.08 49.31
N PHE A 462 19.15 -5.35 49.22
CA PHE A 462 19.11 -4.07 48.53
C PHE A 462 19.47 -2.94 49.52
N ARG A 463 20.37 -2.03 49.10
CA ARG A 463 20.62 -0.75 49.78
C ARG A 463 19.96 0.35 48.96
N SER A 464 18.95 1.02 49.50
CA SER A 464 18.56 2.35 49.03
C SER A 464 19.09 3.40 50.00
N VAL A 465 19.60 4.51 49.47
CA VAL A 465 20.02 5.69 50.24
C VAL A 465 18.95 6.75 50.02
N ALA A 466 18.16 7.04 51.04
CA ALA A 466 17.23 8.16 51.02
C ALA A 466 17.93 9.37 51.67
N SER A 467 18.17 10.43 50.90
CA SER A 467 18.58 11.74 51.41
C SER A 467 17.32 12.50 51.83
N ALA A 468 17.18 12.81 53.12
CA ALA A 468 16.13 13.67 53.63
C ALA A 468 16.74 15.05 53.97
N SER A 469 16.46 16.06 53.15
CA SER A 469 16.63 17.46 53.54
C SER A 469 15.54 17.83 54.55
N LYS A 470 15.92 18.27 55.75
CA LYS A 470 15.00 18.89 56.71
C LYS A 470 14.52 20.25 56.19
N PRO A 471 13.24 20.61 56.35
CA PRO A 471 12.83 22.00 56.32
C PRO A 471 13.17 22.64 57.68
N MET A 472 13.63 23.89 57.63
CA MET A 472 13.59 24.83 58.74
C MET A 472 12.84 26.07 58.26
#